data_AF-A0A7S4CKS8-F1
#
_entry.id   AF-A0A7S4CKS8-F1
#
_cell.length_a   1.000
_cell.length_b   1.000
_cell.length_c   1.000
_cell.angle_alpha   90.00
_cell.angle_beta   90.00
_cell.angle_gamma   90.00
#
_symmetry.space_group_name_H-M   'P 1'
#
loop_
_entity.id
_entity.type
_entity.pdbx_description
1 polymer ?
#
loop_
_entity_poly.entity_id
_entity_poly.type
_entity_poly.pdbx_seq_one_letter_code
_entity_poly.pdbx_strand_id
1 'polypeptide(L)'
;MADRINMDEVPVAILIIVLIAVLFLVFSCALHLQRRAAAVVSVLGQLLQPVATTTVGTLALVPVIAALRDMPALDVVQEFRGGAGALLGSLLPPAVICMAFGMFKSRALVAKNFVVVMVVTFALAVAGIVILALSARFCGLSSVLAVSLVPTTATTPLAMESTRVLGGGDPNLAATGSILAGVVGALVGRMLLNAMGVSQSILRGLAIGGCSHGIATGMLVMDEPEAAPFSAISFALVGSFTAILLSASAVQQLVLVLLGLYINIPFA
;
A
#
# COMPACT_ATOMS: atom_id res chain seq x y z
N MET A 1 34.86 -24.11 -17.82
CA MET A 1 34.80 -23.92 -16.35
C MET A 1 33.35 -24.12 -15.95
N ALA A 2 33.01 -25.31 -15.47
CA ALA A 2 31.68 -25.62 -14.96
C ALA A 2 31.63 -25.14 -13.51
N ASP A 3 30.80 -24.14 -13.24
CA ASP A 3 30.47 -23.73 -11.88
C ASP A 3 29.88 -24.92 -11.14
N ARG A 4 30.62 -25.40 -10.12
CA ARG A 4 30.08 -26.37 -9.17
C ARG A 4 28.99 -25.67 -8.38
N ILE A 5 27.75 -26.11 -8.56
CA ILE A 5 26.63 -25.72 -7.70
C ILE A 5 27.02 -26.10 -6.27
N ASN A 6 27.15 -25.11 -5.40
CA ASN A 6 27.53 -25.29 -4.02
C ASN A 6 26.42 -26.07 -3.30
N MET A 7 26.71 -27.30 -2.85
CA MET A 7 25.72 -28.24 -2.29
C MET A 7 25.12 -27.76 -0.95
N ASP A 8 25.65 -26.68 -0.38
CA ASP A 8 25.17 -26.05 0.86
C ASP A 8 24.00 -25.07 0.64
N GLU A 9 23.70 -24.66 -0.60
CA GLU A 9 22.57 -23.78 -0.93
C GLU A 9 21.28 -24.53 -1.29
N VAL A 10 21.41 -25.79 -1.70
CA VAL A 10 20.30 -26.68 -2.06
C VAL A 10 19.31 -26.90 -0.89
N PRO A 11 19.74 -27.06 0.38
CA PRO A 11 18.84 -27.21 1.52
C PRO A 11 17.99 -25.96 1.78
N VAL A 12 18.56 -24.77 1.59
CA VAL A 12 17.87 -23.48 1.81
C VAL A 12 16.85 -23.22 0.71
N ALA A 13 17.20 -23.50 -0.55
CA ALA A 13 16.28 -23.38 -1.68
C ALA A 13 15.07 -24.33 -1.54
N ILE A 14 15.31 -25.57 -1.10
CA ILE A 14 14.24 -26.55 -0.84
C ILE A 14 13.36 -26.09 0.34
N LEU A 15 13.96 -25.58 1.42
CA LEU A 15 13.22 -25.04 2.56
C LEU A 15 12.32 -23.87 2.15
N ILE A 16 12.80 -22.94 1.33
CA ILE A 16 12.03 -21.82 0.80
C ILE A 16 10.85 -22.31 -0.06
N ILE A 17 11.08 -23.28 -0.96
CA ILE A 17 10.02 -23.85 -1.81
C ILE A 17 8.95 -24.55 -0.96
N VAL A 18 9.35 -25.31 0.06
CA VAL A 18 8.43 -25.97 0.99
C VAL A 18 7.65 -24.94 1.81
N LEU A 19 8.29 -23.87 2.28
CA LEU A 19 7.62 -22.81 3.03
C LEU A 19 6.58 -22.06 2.16
N ILE A 20 6.91 -21.79 0.89
CA ILE A 20 6.00 -21.18 -0.09
C ILE A 20 4.80 -22.11 -0.36
N ALA A 21 5.03 -23.42 -0.51
CA ALA A 21 3.97 -24.40 -0.75
C ALA A 21 3.01 -24.53 0.46
N VAL A 22 3.55 -24.57 1.69
CA VAL A 22 2.76 -24.62 2.93
C VAL A 22 1.93 -23.35 3.09
N LEU A 23 2.52 -22.19 2.81
CA LEU A 23 1.81 -20.92 2.86
C LEU A 23 0.68 -20.85 1.82
N PHE A 24 0.92 -21.31 0.59
CA PHE A 24 -0.11 -21.38 -0.45
C PHE A 24 -1.28 -22.28 -0.03
N LEU A 25 -0.99 -23.38 0.66
CA LEU A 25 -1.99 -24.35 1.11
C LEU A 25 -2.80 -23.81 2.31
N VAL A 26 -2.14 -23.16 3.26
CA VAL A 26 -2.79 -22.47 4.39
C VAL A 26 -3.65 -21.32 3.89
N PHE A 27 -3.15 -20.50 2.96
CA PHE A 27 -3.90 -19.41 2.34
C PHE A 27 -5.11 -19.91 1.54
N SER A 28 -4.95 -20.98 0.77
CA SER A 28 -6.05 -21.61 0.02
C SER A 28 -7.11 -22.21 0.96
N CYS A 29 -6.70 -22.75 2.10
CA CYS A 29 -7.61 -23.27 3.13
C CYS A 29 -8.36 -22.13 3.83
N ALA A 30 -7.66 -21.06 4.21
CA ALA A 30 -8.25 -19.86 4.79
C ALA A 30 -9.27 -19.20 3.82
N LEU A 31 -8.94 -19.13 2.53
CA LEU A 31 -9.85 -18.62 1.49
C LEU A 31 -11.07 -19.52 1.28
N HIS A 32 -10.91 -20.85 1.34
CA HIS A 32 -12.06 -21.77 1.24
C HIS A 32 -12.99 -21.67 2.46
N LEU A 33 -12.42 -21.50 3.65
CA LEU A 33 -13.18 -21.29 4.88
C LEU A 33 -13.90 -19.93 4.86
N GLN A 34 -13.24 -18.89 4.34
CA GLN A 34 -13.79 -17.55 4.18
C GLN A 34 -14.89 -17.50 3.09
N ARG A 35 -14.75 -18.26 2.00
CA ARG A 35 -15.77 -18.42 0.94
C ARG A 35 -17.07 -19.05 1.45
N ARG A 36 -16.99 -19.94 2.45
CA ARG A 36 -18.19 -20.55 3.08
C ARG A 36 -18.90 -19.60 4.06
N ALA A 37 -18.21 -18.61 4.60
CA ALA A 37 -18.79 -17.58 5.48
C ALA A 37 -19.33 -16.34 4.73
N ALA A 38 -19.07 -16.22 3.43
CA ALA A 38 -19.24 -14.99 2.65
C ALA A 38 -20.69 -14.55 2.39
N ALA A 39 -21.70 -15.39 2.62
CA ALA A 39 -23.11 -15.02 2.40
C ALA A 39 -23.71 -14.11 3.50
N VAL A 40 -23.11 -14.10 4.70
CA VAL A 40 -23.60 -13.31 5.87
C VAL A 40 -22.61 -12.19 6.27
N VAL A 41 -21.38 -12.21 5.74
CA VAL A 41 -20.23 -11.44 6.22
C VAL A 41 -19.78 -10.32 5.26
N SER A 42 -20.53 -9.98 4.21
CA SER A 42 -20.06 -9.01 3.19
C SER A 42 -19.74 -7.60 3.74
N VAL A 43 -20.41 -7.17 4.82
CA VAL A 43 -20.13 -5.89 5.52
C VAL A 43 -19.16 -6.08 6.69
N LEU A 44 -19.30 -7.18 7.45
CA LEU A 44 -18.41 -7.51 8.58
C LEU A 44 -16.99 -7.87 8.13
N GLY A 45 -16.82 -8.50 6.96
CA GLY A 45 -15.54 -8.86 6.37
C GLY A 45 -14.77 -7.68 5.78
N GLN A 46 -15.46 -6.57 5.47
CA GLN A 46 -14.82 -5.29 5.13
C GLN A 46 -14.26 -4.62 6.40
N LEU A 47 -14.98 -4.67 7.51
CA LEU A 47 -14.52 -4.17 8.83
C LEU A 47 -13.45 -5.05 9.49
N LEU A 48 -13.47 -6.37 9.23
CA LEU A 48 -12.51 -7.35 9.74
C LEU A 48 -11.28 -7.52 8.85
N GLN A 49 -10.89 -6.50 8.05
CA GLN A 49 -9.66 -6.60 7.28
C GLN A 49 -8.50 -6.92 8.22
N PRO A 50 -7.68 -7.96 7.92
CA PRO A 50 -6.60 -8.41 8.79
C PRO A 50 -5.67 -7.27 9.22
N VAL A 51 -5.44 -6.29 8.35
CA VAL A 51 -4.62 -5.11 8.63
C VAL A 51 -5.30 -4.15 9.62
N ALA A 52 -6.60 -3.88 9.46
CA ALA A 52 -7.35 -3.01 10.36
C ALA A 52 -7.49 -3.63 11.75
N THR A 53 -7.85 -4.92 11.82
CA THR A 53 -8.02 -5.64 13.09
C THR A 53 -6.70 -5.83 13.84
N THR A 54 -5.61 -6.14 13.13
CA THR A 54 -4.29 -6.20 13.76
C THR A 54 -3.82 -4.82 14.22
N THR A 55 -4.02 -3.77 13.43
CA THR A 55 -3.62 -2.40 13.83
C THR A 55 -4.39 -1.92 15.07
N VAL A 56 -5.72 -2.06 15.08
CA VAL A 56 -6.56 -1.69 16.24
C VAL A 56 -6.23 -2.57 17.44
N GLY A 57 -6.04 -3.87 17.23
CA GLY A 57 -5.62 -4.81 18.26
C GLY A 57 -4.28 -4.43 18.88
N THR A 58 -3.28 -4.10 18.07
CA THR A 58 -1.96 -3.66 18.54
C THR A 58 -2.04 -2.33 19.29
N LEU A 59 -2.80 -1.34 18.79
CA LEU A 59 -2.99 -0.06 19.48
C LEU A 59 -3.67 -0.22 20.85
N ALA A 60 -4.56 -1.20 21.00
CA ALA A 60 -5.21 -1.52 22.27
C ALA A 60 -4.31 -2.33 23.22
N LEU A 61 -3.51 -3.27 22.69
CA LEU A 61 -2.66 -4.18 23.49
C LEU A 61 -1.38 -3.53 24.00
N VAL A 62 -0.74 -2.67 23.19
CA VAL A 62 0.52 -2.00 23.57
C VAL A 62 0.43 -1.24 24.90
N PRO A 63 -0.59 -0.38 25.16
CA PRO A 63 -0.69 0.31 26.44
C PRO A 63 -1.00 -0.64 27.61
N VAL A 64 -1.71 -1.75 27.37
CA VAL A 64 -1.96 -2.78 28.39
C VAL A 64 -0.66 -3.50 28.76
N ILE A 65 0.15 -3.89 27.77
CA ILE A 65 1.44 -4.55 28.01
C ILE A 65 2.42 -3.59 28.68
N ALA A 66 2.43 -2.31 28.25
CA ALA A 66 3.23 -1.25 28.86
C ALA A 66 2.89 -1.08 30.36
N ALA A 67 1.59 -1.02 30.69
CA ALA A 67 1.12 -0.91 32.07
C ALA A 67 1.42 -2.17 32.92
N LEU A 68 1.34 -3.36 32.32
CA LEU A 68 1.65 -4.62 33.02
C LEU A 68 3.15 -4.81 33.29
N ARG A 69 4.02 -4.21 32.47
CA ARG A 69 5.49 -4.35 32.55
C ARG A 69 6.23 -3.12 33.05
N ASP A 70 5.48 -2.07 33.41
CA ASP A 70 6.01 -0.80 33.92
C ASP A 70 7.10 -0.20 33.01
N MET A 71 6.87 -0.29 31.70
CA MET A 71 7.79 0.17 30.65
C MET A 71 7.06 1.10 29.68
N PRO A 72 7.74 2.09 29.08
CA PRO A 72 7.08 2.99 28.14
C PRO A 72 6.61 2.22 26.89
N ALA A 73 5.44 2.59 26.38
CA ALA A 73 4.80 1.95 25.23
C ALA A 73 5.70 1.85 23.99
N LEU A 74 6.63 2.80 23.83
CA LEU A 74 7.58 2.80 22.74
C LEU A 74 8.54 1.60 22.81
N ASP A 75 8.99 1.23 24.00
CA ASP A 75 9.91 0.10 24.20
C ASP A 75 9.21 -1.23 23.92
N VAL A 76 7.92 -1.33 24.26
CA VAL A 76 7.09 -2.48 23.89
C VAL A 76 7.07 -2.63 22.36
N VAL A 77 6.80 -1.54 21.64
CA VAL A 77 6.76 -1.58 20.17
C VAL A 77 8.13 -1.96 19.57
N GLN A 78 9.23 -1.49 20.16
CA GLN A 78 10.57 -1.84 19.69
C GLN A 78 10.92 -3.30 19.94
N GLU A 79 10.51 -3.88 21.07
CA GLU A 79 10.71 -5.30 21.36
C GLU A 79 10.03 -6.21 20.32
N PHE A 80 8.83 -5.81 19.85
CA PHE A 80 8.05 -6.58 18.87
C PHE A 80 8.33 -6.21 17.39
N ARG A 81 9.28 -5.30 17.09
CA ARG A 81 9.59 -4.84 15.71
C ARG A 81 10.02 -5.95 14.74
N GLY A 82 10.42 -7.13 15.24
CA GLY A 82 10.82 -8.28 14.43
C GLY A 82 9.82 -9.44 14.37
N GLY A 83 8.60 -9.26 14.90
CA GLY A 83 7.60 -10.34 15.03
C GLY A 83 6.91 -10.74 13.72
N ALA A 84 5.63 -11.10 13.81
CA ALA A 84 4.83 -11.56 12.66
C ALA A 84 4.86 -10.62 11.43
N GLY A 85 5.09 -9.32 11.62
CA GLY A 85 5.27 -8.35 10.53
C GLY A 85 6.47 -8.64 9.62
N ALA A 86 7.58 -9.14 10.16
CA ALA A 86 8.75 -9.53 9.36
C ALA A 86 8.45 -10.77 8.50
N LEU A 87 7.72 -11.73 9.07
CA LEU A 87 7.26 -12.92 8.34
C LEU A 87 6.23 -12.57 7.28
N LEU A 88 5.30 -11.66 7.54
CA LEU A 88 4.36 -11.18 6.51
C LEU A 88 5.07 -10.35 5.42
N GLY A 89 6.07 -9.57 5.81
CA GLY A 89 6.92 -8.81 4.89
C GLY A 89 7.69 -9.71 3.91
N SER A 90 8.17 -10.87 4.35
CA SER A 90 8.85 -11.83 3.47
C SER A 90 7.91 -12.49 2.45
N LEU A 91 6.59 -12.42 2.67
CA LEU A 91 5.55 -12.89 1.75
C LEU A 91 5.08 -11.81 0.76
N LEU A 92 5.54 -10.57 0.93
CA LEU A 92 5.19 -9.47 0.03
C LEU A 92 5.69 -9.72 -1.40
N PRO A 93 6.95 -10.16 -1.65
CA PRO A 93 7.41 -10.47 -3.00
C PRO A 93 6.52 -11.49 -3.76
N PRO A 94 6.18 -12.68 -3.22
CA PRO A 94 5.30 -13.61 -3.94
C PRO A 94 3.89 -13.05 -4.14
N ALA A 95 3.35 -12.25 -3.21
CA ALA A 95 2.06 -11.59 -3.40
C ALA A 95 2.07 -10.60 -4.58
N VAL A 96 3.16 -9.82 -4.73
CA VAL A 96 3.36 -8.91 -5.87
C VAL A 96 3.47 -9.69 -7.18
N ILE A 97 4.16 -10.83 -7.19
CA ILE A 97 4.25 -11.71 -8.38
C ILE A 97 2.87 -12.23 -8.79
N CYS A 98 2.05 -12.69 -7.85
CA CYS A 98 0.68 -13.14 -8.15
C CYS A 98 -0.19 -12.01 -8.73
N MET A 99 -0.04 -10.79 -8.20
CA MET A 99 -0.73 -9.59 -8.70
C MET A 99 -0.31 -9.26 -10.14
N ALA A 100 0.99 -9.36 -10.44
CA ALA A 100 1.52 -9.18 -11.80
C ALA A 100 0.97 -10.22 -12.78
N PHE A 101 0.73 -11.46 -12.34
CA PHE A 101 0.14 -12.50 -13.17
C PHE A 101 -1.31 -12.17 -13.59
N GLY A 102 -2.10 -11.60 -12.66
CA GLY A 102 -3.46 -11.11 -12.95
C GLY A 102 -3.48 -10.00 -14.01
N MET A 103 -2.52 -9.08 -13.94
CA MET A 103 -2.31 -8.05 -14.96
C MET A 103 -1.92 -8.67 -16.31
N PHE A 104 -1.00 -9.65 -16.31
CA PHE A 104 -0.55 -10.32 -17.52
C PHE A 104 -1.68 -11.05 -18.27
N LYS A 105 -2.63 -11.63 -17.52
CA LYS A 105 -3.83 -12.26 -18.10
C LYS A 105 -4.71 -11.25 -18.84
N SER A 106 -4.77 -10.01 -18.35
CA SER A 106 -5.61 -8.94 -18.91
C SER A 106 -4.85 -7.95 -19.79
N ARG A 107 -3.61 -8.29 -20.20
CA ARG A 107 -2.70 -7.40 -20.94
C ARG A 107 -3.27 -6.84 -22.23
N ALA A 108 -4.08 -7.61 -22.97
CA ALA A 108 -4.68 -7.15 -24.22
C ALA A 108 -5.71 -6.04 -23.98
N LEU A 109 -6.49 -6.16 -22.90
CA LEU A 109 -7.49 -5.17 -22.50
C LEU A 109 -6.82 -3.88 -22.00
N VAL A 110 -5.73 -4.03 -21.26
CA VAL A 110 -4.89 -2.91 -20.80
C VAL A 110 -4.24 -2.21 -22.00
N ALA A 111 -3.63 -2.97 -22.92
CA ALA A 111 -2.97 -2.42 -24.09
C ALA A 111 -3.92 -1.60 -24.96
N LYS A 112 -5.17 -2.06 -25.12
CA LYS A 112 -6.21 -1.31 -25.84
C LYS A 112 -6.53 0.04 -25.20
N ASN A 113 -6.36 0.17 -23.88
CA ASN A 113 -6.67 1.37 -23.11
C ASN A 113 -5.41 2.07 -22.58
N PHE A 114 -4.23 1.77 -23.13
CA PHE A 114 -2.95 2.19 -22.58
C PHE A 114 -2.85 3.71 -22.37
N VAL A 115 -3.31 4.50 -23.35
CA VAL A 115 -3.29 5.97 -23.27
C VAL A 115 -4.13 6.45 -22.08
N VAL A 116 -5.34 5.93 -21.91
CA VAL A 116 -6.23 6.30 -20.80
C VAL A 116 -5.58 5.93 -19.47
N VAL A 117 -5.03 4.72 -19.36
CA VAL A 117 -4.35 4.27 -18.14
C VAL A 117 -3.19 5.20 -17.78
N MET A 118 -2.33 5.53 -18.73
CA MET A 118 -1.15 6.38 -18.48
C MET A 118 -1.54 7.81 -18.07
N VAL A 119 -2.48 8.44 -18.80
CA VAL A 119 -2.90 9.81 -18.48
C VAL A 119 -3.60 9.88 -17.13
N VAL A 120 -4.53 8.95 -16.86
CA VAL A 120 -5.29 8.96 -15.59
C VAL A 120 -4.37 8.68 -14.40
N THR A 121 -3.47 7.70 -14.50
CA THR A 121 -2.57 7.36 -13.39
C THR A 121 -1.54 8.46 -13.13
N PHE A 122 -1.03 9.11 -14.17
CA PHE A 122 -0.18 10.29 -14.00
C PHE A 122 -0.94 11.44 -13.33
N ALA A 123 -2.16 11.73 -13.79
CA ALA A 123 -3.00 12.76 -13.19
C ALA A 123 -3.33 12.45 -11.71
N LEU A 124 -3.61 11.19 -11.37
CA LEU A 124 -3.84 10.75 -9.99
C LEU A 124 -2.60 10.92 -9.12
N ALA A 125 -1.40 10.65 -9.63
CA ALA A 125 -0.15 10.86 -8.88
C ALA A 125 0.07 12.36 -8.58
N VAL A 126 -0.08 13.22 -9.58
CA VAL A 126 0.04 14.68 -9.41
C VAL A 126 -1.03 15.20 -8.45
N ALA A 127 -2.29 14.82 -8.66
CA ALA A 127 -3.39 15.22 -7.80
C ALA A 127 -3.20 14.74 -6.36
N GLY A 128 -2.75 13.51 -6.16
CA GLY A 128 -2.46 12.95 -4.84
C GLY A 128 -1.43 13.78 -4.07
N ILE A 129 -0.30 14.09 -4.70
CA ILE A 129 0.76 14.93 -4.10
C ILE A 129 0.20 16.30 -3.70
N VAL A 130 -0.51 16.98 -4.62
CA VAL A 130 -1.03 18.34 -4.40
C VAL A 130 -2.12 18.34 -3.31
N ILE A 131 -3.08 17.43 -3.39
CA ILE A 131 -4.19 17.34 -2.43
C ILE A 131 -3.66 17.03 -1.04
N LEU A 132 -2.74 16.07 -0.89
CA LEU A 132 -2.16 15.74 0.41
C LEU A 132 -1.34 16.91 0.98
N ALA A 133 -0.52 17.57 0.16
CA ALA A 133 0.27 18.72 0.62
C ALA A 133 -0.64 19.89 1.07
N LEU A 134 -1.66 20.24 0.27
CA LEU A 134 -2.60 21.29 0.63
C LEU A 134 -3.43 20.92 1.86
N SER A 135 -3.93 19.68 1.93
CA SER A 135 -4.70 19.20 3.09
C SER A 135 -3.86 19.25 4.36
N ALA A 136 -2.59 18.85 4.28
CA ALA A 136 -1.68 18.91 5.42
C ALA A 136 -1.47 20.33 5.93
N ARG A 137 -1.35 21.30 5.02
CA ARG A 137 -1.25 22.72 5.35
C ARG A 137 -2.55 23.28 5.95
N PHE A 138 -3.70 22.98 5.34
CA PHE A 138 -4.99 23.47 5.84
C PHE A 138 -5.34 22.90 7.22
N CYS A 139 -4.94 21.65 7.49
CA CYS A 139 -5.10 21.03 8.80
C CYS A 139 -4.06 21.51 9.83
N GLY A 140 -3.07 22.33 9.44
CA GLY A 140 -2.04 22.84 10.35
C GLY A 140 -1.13 21.76 10.94
N LEU A 141 -0.84 20.70 10.17
CA LEU A 141 0.01 19.60 10.64
C LEU A 141 1.44 20.05 10.89
N SER A 142 2.14 19.39 11.82
CA SER A 142 3.57 19.63 12.06
C SER A 142 4.38 19.34 10.78
N SER A 143 5.51 20.01 10.60
CA SER A 143 6.36 19.86 9.40
C SER A 143 6.73 18.40 9.13
N VAL A 144 7.12 17.67 10.19
CA VAL A 144 7.46 16.25 10.11
C VAL A 144 6.29 15.42 9.61
N LEU A 145 5.11 15.60 10.20
CA LEU A 145 3.92 14.84 9.82
C LEU A 145 3.45 15.21 8.41
N ALA A 146 3.48 16.50 8.08
CA ALA A 146 3.06 17.01 6.78
C ALA A 146 3.93 16.43 5.64
N VAL A 147 5.26 16.47 5.77
CA VAL A 147 6.17 15.88 4.77
C VAL A 147 6.00 14.36 4.67
N SER A 148 5.79 13.68 5.80
CA SER A 148 5.61 12.22 5.83
C SER A 148 4.32 11.76 5.14
N LEU A 149 3.28 12.61 5.10
CA LEU A 149 2.00 12.25 4.53
C LEU A 149 1.91 12.49 3.01
N VAL A 150 2.71 13.38 2.44
CA VAL A 150 2.68 13.67 0.99
C VAL A 150 2.85 12.42 0.11
N PRO A 151 3.83 11.52 0.35
CA PRO A 151 4.04 10.39 -0.52
C PRO A 151 3.11 9.20 -0.24
N THR A 152 2.11 9.35 0.65
CA THR A 152 1.25 8.23 1.08
C THR A 152 0.34 7.67 -0.01
N THR A 153 0.16 8.38 -1.13
CA THR A 153 -0.48 7.84 -2.35
C THR A 153 0.37 6.78 -3.05
N ALA A 154 1.66 6.70 -2.75
CA ALA A 154 2.52 5.64 -3.23
C ALA A 154 2.38 4.37 -2.38
N THR A 155 2.97 3.27 -2.85
CA THR A 155 3.03 2.04 -2.06
C THR A 155 3.89 2.26 -0.81
N THR A 156 3.60 1.58 0.29
CA THR A 156 4.32 1.77 1.57
C THR A 156 5.85 1.84 1.41
N PRO A 157 6.52 0.93 0.67
CA PRO A 157 7.97 1.03 0.47
C PRO A 157 8.39 2.29 -0.31
N LEU A 158 7.66 2.65 -1.37
CA LEU A 158 7.93 3.84 -2.16
C LEU A 158 7.65 5.12 -1.36
N ALA A 159 6.64 5.11 -0.50
CA ALA A 159 6.29 6.24 0.35
C ALA A 159 7.37 6.51 1.41
N MET A 160 7.86 5.44 2.05
CA MET A 160 8.97 5.51 3.00
C MET A 160 10.22 6.07 2.34
N GLU A 161 10.57 5.58 1.15
CA GLU A 161 11.76 6.04 0.44
C GLU A 161 11.61 7.47 -0.06
N SER A 162 10.44 7.83 -0.62
CA SER A 162 10.16 9.20 -1.04
C SER A 162 10.20 10.19 0.14
N THR A 163 9.82 9.75 1.34
CA THR A 163 9.94 10.56 2.57
C THR A 163 11.40 10.81 2.94
N ARG A 164 12.28 9.81 2.78
CA ARG A 164 13.73 9.98 2.97
C ARG A 164 14.31 10.96 1.96
N VAL A 165 13.89 10.84 0.71
CA VAL A 165 14.32 11.70 -0.39
C VAL A 165 13.86 13.15 -0.19
N LEU A 166 12.62 13.37 0.24
CA LEU A 166 12.10 14.71 0.56
C LEU A 166 12.81 15.36 1.75
N GLY A 167 13.26 14.55 2.72
CA GLY A 167 13.92 15.01 3.93
C GLY A 167 12.97 15.69 4.91
N GLY A 168 13.29 15.63 6.21
CA GLY A 168 12.48 16.29 7.25
C GLY A 168 11.17 15.58 7.64
N GLY A 169 10.84 14.44 7.04
CA GLY A 169 9.75 13.55 7.44
C GLY A 169 10.24 12.25 8.12
N ASP A 170 9.32 11.49 8.71
CA ASP A 170 9.54 10.17 9.31
C ASP A 170 8.95 9.06 8.40
N PRO A 171 9.77 8.15 7.86
CA PRO A 171 9.31 7.03 7.05
C PRO A 171 8.28 6.13 7.76
N ASN A 172 8.32 6.01 9.09
CA ASN A 172 7.33 5.22 9.82
C ASN A 172 5.94 5.85 9.73
N LEU A 173 5.84 7.18 9.80
CA LEU A 173 4.58 7.90 9.64
C LEU A 173 4.05 7.79 8.21
N ALA A 174 4.93 7.80 7.21
CA ALA A 174 4.56 7.57 5.82
C ALA A 174 4.00 6.16 5.60
N ALA A 175 4.62 5.15 6.23
CA ALA A 175 4.14 3.77 6.18
C ALA A 175 2.74 3.64 6.81
N THR A 176 2.56 4.19 8.01
CA THR A 176 1.26 4.20 8.70
C THR A 176 0.20 4.93 7.89
N GLY A 177 0.50 6.12 7.36
CA GLY A 177 -0.43 6.89 6.54
C GLY A 177 -0.88 6.15 5.28
N SER A 178 0.06 5.49 4.59
CA SER A 178 -0.25 4.68 3.40
C SER A 178 -1.17 3.50 3.71
N ILE A 179 -0.94 2.83 4.85
CA ILE A 179 -1.78 1.71 5.29
C ILE A 179 -3.19 2.21 5.63
N LEU A 180 -3.30 3.30 6.39
CA LEU A 180 -4.59 3.90 6.76
C LEU A 180 -5.38 4.33 5.52
N ALA A 181 -4.72 4.99 4.57
CA ALA A 181 -5.33 5.37 3.30
C ALA A 181 -5.85 4.15 2.53
N GLY A 182 -5.06 3.07 2.46
CA GLY A 182 -5.47 1.82 1.82
C GLY A 182 -6.68 1.16 2.48
N VAL A 183 -6.74 1.13 3.82
CA VAL A 183 -7.89 0.58 4.57
C VAL A 183 -9.14 1.43 4.36
N VAL A 184 -9.03 2.75 4.52
CA VAL A 184 -10.16 3.67 4.32
C VAL A 184 -10.68 3.58 2.89
N GLY A 185 -9.78 3.54 1.92
CA GLY A 185 -10.11 3.41 0.52
C GLY A 185 -10.78 2.07 0.16
N ALA A 186 -10.42 0.98 0.85
CA ALA A 186 -11.07 -0.32 0.68
C ALA A 186 -12.50 -0.34 1.24
N LEU A 187 -12.74 0.38 2.35
CA LEU A 187 -14.06 0.49 2.97
C LEU A 187 -14.99 1.41 2.18
N VAL A 188 -14.51 2.60 1.82
CA VAL A 188 -15.36 3.70 1.33
C VAL A 188 -15.34 3.82 -0.20
N GLY A 189 -14.26 3.37 -0.87
CA GLY A 189 -14.02 3.65 -2.28
C GLY A 189 -15.15 3.22 -3.20
N ARG A 190 -15.69 2.00 -3.03
CA ARG A 190 -16.80 1.52 -3.85
C ARG A 190 -18.12 2.22 -3.56
N MET A 191 -18.39 2.51 -2.29
CA MET A 191 -19.59 3.27 -1.89
C MET A 191 -19.58 4.64 -2.54
N LEU A 192 -18.42 5.31 -2.56
CA LEU A 192 -18.25 6.61 -3.18
C LEU A 192 -18.44 6.53 -4.71
N LEU A 193 -17.85 5.54 -5.37
CA LEU A 193 -18.03 5.33 -6.82
C LEU A 193 -19.48 5.04 -7.20
N ASN A 194 -20.20 4.28 -6.37
CA ASN A 194 -21.62 4.01 -6.57
C ASN A 194 -22.45 5.29 -6.38
N ALA A 195 -22.15 6.09 -5.35
CA ALA A 195 -22.83 7.36 -5.10
C ALA A 195 -22.60 8.38 -6.24
N MET A 196 -21.41 8.35 -6.86
CA MET A 196 -21.09 9.17 -8.04
C MET A 196 -21.63 8.59 -9.36
N GLY A 197 -22.29 7.43 -9.35
CA GLY A 197 -22.86 6.80 -10.55
C GLY A 197 -21.82 6.25 -11.52
N VAL A 198 -20.58 5.97 -11.07
CA VAL A 198 -19.52 5.45 -11.94
C VAL A 198 -19.73 3.97 -12.19
N SER A 199 -20.12 3.58 -13.40
CA SER A 199 -20.41 2.19 -13.76
C SER A 199 -19.32 1.49 -14.57
N GLN A 200 -18.44 2.24 -15.25
CA GLN A 200 -17.44 1.66 -16.14
C GLN A 200 -16.30 0.96 -15.38
N SER A 201 -16.09 -0.33 -15.64
CA SER A 201 -15.07 -1.17 -14.97
C SER A 201 -13.65 -0.57 -15.07
N ILE A 202 -13.31 0.08 -16.19
CA ILE A 202 -12.02 0.75 -16.37
C ILE A 202 -11.84 1.90 -15.36
N LEU A 203 -12.83 2.80 -15.28
CA LEU A 203 -12.77 3.97 -14.41
C LEU A 203 -12.80 3.56 -12.94
N ARG A 204 -13.65 2.58 -12.58
CA ARG A 204 -13.72 2.05 -11.22
C ARG A 204 -12.40 1.42 -10.80
N GLY A 205 -11.80 0.61 -11.67
CA GLY A 205 -10.50 0.01 -11.44
C GLY A 205 -9.42 1.08 -11.26
N LEU A 206 -9.30 2.02 -12.20
CA LEU A 206 -8.30 3.08 -12.14
C LEU A 206 -8.43 3.93 -10.86
N ALA A 207 -9.65 4.31 -10.48
CA ALA A 207 -9.91 5.11 -9.29
C ALA A 207 -9.60 4.35 -7.98
N ILE A 208 -10.08 3.11 -7.83
CA ILE A 208 -9.80 2.31 -6.63
C ILE A 208 -8.30 2.02 -6.51
N GLY A 209 -7.65 1.61 -7.60
CA GLY A 209 -6.23 1.25 -7.56
C GLY A 209 -5.33 2.44 -7.26
N GLY A 210 -5.65 3.61 -7.80
CA GLY A 210 -4.85 4.82 -7.63
C GLY A 210 -5.05 5.52 -6.28
N CYS A 211 -6.20 5.33 -5.62
CA CYS A 211 -6.53 6.00 -4.37
C CYS A 211 -6.47 5.10 -3.12
N SER A 212 -6.60 3.77 -3.28
CA SER A 212 -6.90 2.84 -2.18
C SER A 212 -5.95 1.65 -2.07
N HIS A 213 -4.81 1.70 -2.77
CA HIS A 213 -3.70 0.74 -2.69
C HIS A 213 -4.06 -0.72 -3.05
N GLY A 214 -3.12 -1.64 -2.80
CA GLY A 214 -3.29 -3.07 -3.08
C GLY A 214 -4.40 -3.73 -2.26
N ILE A 215 -4.71 -3.19 -1.07
CA ILE A 215 -5.76 -3.72 -0.18
C ILE A 215 -7.13 -3.65 -0.87
N ALA A 216 -7.50 -2.49 -1.43
CA ALA A 216 -8.77 -2.34 -2.13
C ALA A 216 -8.80 -3.08 -3.47
N THR A 217 -7.64 -3.20 -4.14
CA THR A 217 -7.51 -4.00 -5.36
C THR A 217 -7.86 -5.47 -5.11
N GLY A 218 -7.46 -6.03 -3.97
CA GLY A 218 -7.82 -7.40 -3.59
C GLY A 218 -9.33 -7.62 -3.44
N MET A 219 -10.08 -6.62 -2.99
CA MET A 219 -11.54 -6.69 -2.87
C MET A 219 -12.24 -6.67 -4.23
N LEU A 220 -11.70 -5.93 -5.21
CA LEU A 220 -12.26 -5.92 -6.56
C LEU A 220 -12.17 -7.28 -7.25
N VAL A 221 -11.17 -8.11 -6.94
CA VAL A 221 -11.04 -9.46 -7.53
C VAL A 221 -12.29 -10.31 -7.29
N MET A 222 -12.95 -10.11 -6.15
CA MET A 222 -14.15 -10.87 -5.77
C MET A 222 -15.44 -10.18 -6.23
N ASP A 223 -15.53 -8.86 -6.03
CA ASP A 223 -16.79 -8.14 -6.23
C ASP A 223 -16.94 -7.55 -7.65
N GLU A 224 -15.84 -7.17 -8.30
CA GLU A 224 -15.81 -6.54 -9.63
C GLU A 224 -14.59 -7.04 -10.44
N PRO A 225 -14.58 -8.31 -10.87
CA PRO A 225 -13.39 -8.94 -11.45
C PRO A 225 -12.90 -8.28 -12.74
N GLU A 226 -13.77 -7.56 -13.46
CA GLU A 226 -13.40 -6.79 -14.65
C GLU A 226 -12.62 -5.51 -14.34
N ALA A 227 -12.83 -4.92 -13.16
CA ALA A 227 -12.15 -3.70 -12.72
C ALA A 227 -10.80 -4.01 -12.06
N ALA A 228 -10.64 -5.21 -11.49
CA ALA A 228 -9.45 -5.62 -10.75
C ALA A 228 -8.12 -5.47 -11.52
N PRO A 229 -8.01 -5.83 -12.82
CA PRO A 229 -6.77 -5.63 -13.57
C PRO A 229 -6.38 -4.16 -13.69
N PHE A 230 -7.34 -3.28 -13.99
CA PHE A 230 -7.09 -1.84 -14.09
C PHE A 230 -6.67 -1.24 -12.74
N SER A 231 -7.26 -1.73 -11.65
CA SER A 231 -6.86 -1.35 -10.29
C SER A 231 -5.43 -1.75 -9.99
N ALA A 232 -5.02 -2.96 -10.35
CA ALA A 232 -3.66 -3.42 -10.12
C ALA A 232 -2.61 -2.58 -10.88
N ILE A 233 -2.92 -2.22 -12.13
CA ILE A 233 -2.04 -1.35 -12.93
C ILE A 233 -2.01 0.06 -12.37
N SER A 234 -3.17 0.60 -12.03
CA SER A 234 -3.28 1.95 -11.47
C SER A 234 -2.47 2.09 -10.19
N PHE A 235 -2.62 1.13 -9.28
CA PHE A 235 -1.83 1.04 -8.06
C PHE A 235 -0.32 1.07 -8.31
N ALA A 236 0.17 0.26 -9.24
CA ALA A 236 1.59 0.21 -9.58
C ALA A 236 2.10 1.51 -10.23
N LEU A 237 1.36 2.04 -11.20
CA LEU A 237 1.76 3.24 -11.95
C LEU A 237 1.68 4.50 -11.10
N VAL A 238 0.61 4.71 -10.32
CA VAL A 238 0.48 5.88 -9.44
C VAL A 238 1.62 5.90 -8.43
N GLY A 239 1.96 4.76 -7.83
CA GLY A 239 3.10 4.67 -6.92
C GLY A 239 4.43 5.00 -7.60
N SER A 240 4.64 4.46 -8.81
CA SER A 240 5.86 4.71 -9.59
C SER A 240 6.00 6.18 -10.00
N PHE A 241 4.93 6.78 -10.52
CA PHE A 241 4.91 8.21 -10.88
C PHE A 241 5.11 9.10 -9.66
N THR A 242 4.45 8.79 -8.54
CA THR A 242 4.64 9.55 -7.29
C THR A 242 6.11 9.52 -6.86
N ALA A 243 6.76 8.35 -6.85
CA ALA A 243 8.17 8.23 -6.49
C ALA A 243 9.10 8.98 -7.47
N ILE A 244 8.85 8.88 -8.78
CA ILE A 244 9.64 9.59 -9.80
C ILE A 244 9.48 11.10 -9.68
N LEU A 245 8.23 11.58 -9.53
CA LEU A 245 7.93 13.01 -9.39
C LEU A 245 8.62 13.58 -8.15
N LEU A 246 8.49 12.92 -7.00
CA LEU A 246 9.11 13.38 -5.75
C LEU A 246 10.64 13.26 -5.73
N SER A 247 11.24 12.48 -6.62
CA SER A 247 12.70 12.43 -6.80
C SER A 247 13.24 13.64 -7.56
N ALA A 248 12.40 14.38 -8.31
CA ALA A 248 12.82 15.58 -9.02
C ALA A 248 12.89 16.77 -8.05
N SER A 249 14.05 17.43 -7.96
CA SER A 249 14.30 18.56 -7.06
C SER A 249 13.28 19.71 -7.22
N ALA A 250 12.88 20.01 -8.46
CA ALA A 250 11.86 21.02 -8.74
C ALA A 250 10.50 20.70 -8.09
N VAL A 251 10.10 19.42 -8.09
CA VAL A 251 8.85 18.99 -7.47
C VAL A 251 8.96 18.98 -5.95
N GLN A 252 10.12 18.60 -5.40
CA GLN A 252 10.37 18.68 -3.95
C GLN A 252 10.19 20.11 -3.44
N GLN A 253 10.79 21.09 -4.12
CA GLN A 253 10.62 22.50 -3.77
C GLN A 253 9.15 22.93 -3.86
N LEU A 254 8.46 22.54 -4.94
CA LEU A 254 7.03 22.84 -5.08
C LEU A 254 6.22 22.27 -3.91
N VAL A 255 6.47 21.01 -3.53
CA VAL A 255 5.80 20.37 -2.39
C VAL A 255 6.06 21.12 -1.09
N LEU A 256 7.33 21.46 -0.80
CA LEU A 256 7.68 22.21 0.41
C LEU A 256 7.01 23.58 0.45
N VAL A 257 6.93 24.27 -0.69
CA VAL A 257 6.18 25.54 -0.83
C VAL A 257 4.68 25.33 -0.59
N LEU A 258 4.08 24.28 -1.16
CA LEU A 258 2.67 23.95 -0.95
C LEU A 258 2.40 23.67 0.53
N LEU A 259 3.33 23.01 1.23
CA LEU A 259 3.29 22.76 2.67
C LEU A 259 3.49 24.03 3.52
N GLY A 260 3.91 25.15 2.92
CA GLY A 260 4.26 26.37 3.65
C GLY A 260 5.59 26.28 4.41
N LEU A 261 6.40 25.26 4.10
CA LEU A 261 7.71 25.02 4.69
C LEU A 261 8.76 25.63 3.77
N TYR A 262 8.96 26.94 3.86
CA TYR A 262 9.99 27.61 3.08
C TYR A 262 11.37 27.28 3.69
N ILE A 263 12.02 26.22 3.21
CA ILE A 263 13.42 25.95 3.52
C ILE A 263 14.26 26.48 2.37
N ASN A 264 15.04 27.51 2.68
CA ASN A 264 16.12 28.03 1.86
C ASN A 264 17.25 26.97 1.87
N ILE A 265 17.11 25.89 1.09
CA ILE A 265 18.19 24.90 0.93
C ILE A 265 19.05 25.40 -0.22
N PRO A 266 20.29 25.88 0.04
CA PRO A 266 21.22 26.21 -1.03
C PRO A 266 21.63 24.89 -1.68
N PHE A 267 21.27 24.70 -2.95
CA PHE A 267 21.86 23.63 -3.74
C PHE A 267 23.21 24.11 -4.28
N ALA A 268 24.26 23.39 -3.91
CA ALA A 268 25.55 23.35 -4.57
C ALA A 268 25.63 22.08 -5.43
#